data_AF-A0A7S3K160-F1
#
_entry.id   AF-A0A7S3K160-F1
#
_cell.length_a   1.000
_cell.length_b   1.000
_cell.length_c   1.000
_cell.angle_alpha   90.00
_cell.angle_beta   90.00
_cell.angle_gamma   90.00
#
_symmetry.space_group_name_H-M   'P 1'
#
loop_
_entity.id
_entity.type
_entity.pdbx_description
1 polymer ?
#
loop_
_entity_poly.entity_id
_entity_poly.type
_entity_poly.pdbx_seq_one_letter_code
_entity_poly.pdbx_strand_id
1 'polypeptide(L)'
;VGVLQKSYDMLFEEETEIDFQQEATDDNLLTSPKDWKEKNYSEEQQLKAPRGIIFETRIEASRVLRQIGNDRVSNGNIDDALGAYRRALWHVDFDEGYVQLEMLPEHQHTVYEAQTPIRLNLAQCLLKQAGSVPVSEAARQLDLVLEAVEKYQLDGKWQTKALYWRAKARLAAGVYDQAESDLVKAVTHDPNDKLIRSALADVRHQRRQLRQDQRSLYQGKLVQSSNENDDNRWRCLLS
;
A
#
# COMPACT_ATOMS: atom_id res chain seq x y z
N VAL A 1 -17.42 -39.00 46.18
CA VAL A 1 -16.01 -38.94 45.72
C VAL A 1 -16.03 -38.25 44.37
N GLY A 2 -15.77 -36.94 44.36
CA GLY A 2 -15.59 -36.17 43.15
C GLY A 2 -14.12 -36.17 42.76
N VAL A 3 -13.84 -36.47 41.50
CA VAL A 3 -12.59 -36.18 40.79
C VAL A 3 -13.04 -35.93 39.35
N LEU A 4 -13.31 -34.67 38.98
CA LEU A 4 -12.40 -33.85 38.16
C LEU A 4 -11.78 -34.62 37.00
N GLN A 5 -12.48 -34.62 35.87
CA GLN A 5 -11.83 -34.67 34.56
C GLN A 5 -12.31 -33.45 33.76
N LYS A 6 -11.81 -32.28 34.16
CA LYS A 6 -11.63 -31.17 33.24
C LYS A 6 -10.48 -31.58 32.33
N SER A 7 -10.73 -31.81 31.05
CA SER A 7 -9.64 -31.98 30.09
C SER A 7 -9.98 -31.28 28.78
N TYR A 8 -9.40 -30.08 28.66
CA TYR A 8 -9.05 -29.38 27.42
C TYR A 8 -10.17 -28.82 26.54
N ASP A 9 -10.98 -27.91 27.10
CA ASP A 9 -11.40 -26.73 26.33
C ASP A 9 -10.19 -25.78 26.25
N MET A 10 -9.36 -25.95 25.22
CA MET A 10 -8.31 -24.99 24.91
C MET A 10 -8.94 -23.74 24.31
N LEU A 11 -9.19 -22.75 25.17
CA LEU A 11 -8.78 -21.34 25.07
C LEU A 11 -8.36 -20.81 23.68
N PHE A 12 -9.22 -20.93 22.68
CA PHE A 12 -9.29 -19.99 21.57
C PHE A 12 -10.77 -19.71 21.37
N GLU A 13 -11.26 -18.63 21.97
CA GLU A 13 -12.41 -17.96 21.37
C GLU A 13 -11.91 -17.60 19.96
N GLU A 14 -12.43 -18.29 18.93
CA GLU A 14 -12.32 -17.83 17.56
C GLU A 14 -13.00 -16.46 17.54
N GLU A 15 -12.23 -15.41 17.80
CA GLU A 15 -12.54 -14.10 17.25
C GLU A 15 -12.60 -14.34 15.75
N THR A 16 -13.78 -14.65 15.23
CA THR A 16 -14.02 -14.72 13.81
C THR A 16 -13.72 -13.33 13.29
N GLU A 17 -12.50 -13.10 12.81
CA GLU A 17 -12.15 -11.89 12.08
C GLU A 17 -13.15 -11.78 10.94
N ILE A 18 -14.12 -10.88 11.11
CA ILE A 18 -15.15 -10.65 10.10
C ILE A 18 -14.43 -10.11 8.87
N ASP A 19 -14.30 -10.94 7.83
CA ASP A 19 -13.86 -10.45 6.53
C ASP A 19 -14.96 -9.54 5.99
N PHE A 20 -14.80 -8.23 6.17
CA PHE A 20 -15.74 -7.21 5.69
C PHE A 20 -16.04 -7.32 4.19
N GLN A 21 -15.19 -8.01 3.41
CA GLN A 21 -15.47 -8.29 2.01
C GLN A 21 -16.41 -9.49 1.84
N GLN A 22 -16.38 -10.49 2.73
CA GLN A 22 -17.37 -11.59 2.70
C GLN A 22 -18.78 -11.05 2.97
N GLU A 23 -18.96 -10.18 3.97
CA GLU A 23 -20.26 -9.57 4.26
C GLU A 23 -20.80 -8.68 3.12
N ALA A 24 -19.90 -8.10 2.32
CA ALA A 24 -20.26 -7.29 1.15
C ALA A 24 -20.69 -8.14 -0.07
N THR A 25 -20.76 -9.46 0.08
CA THR A 25 -21.07 -10.41 -1.01
C THR A 25 -22.55 -10.76 -1.04
N ASP A 26 -23.12 -10.88 -2.24
CA ASP A 26 -24.45 -11.46 -2.46
C ASP A 26 -24.30 -12.85 -3.06
N ASP A 27 -24.50 -13.88 -2.24
CA ASP A 27 -24.33 -15.29 -2.62
C ASP A 27 -25.30 -15.76 -3.72
N ASN A 28 -26.34 -14.98 -4.04
CA ASN A 28 -27.24 -15.28 -5.14
C ASN A 28 -26.65 -14.90 -6.52
N LEU A 29 -25.54 -14.16 -6.54
CA LEU A 29 -24.89 -13.75 -7.78
C LEU A 29 -23.93 -14.81 -8.30
N LEU A 30 -23.79 -14.85 -9.63
CA LEU A 30 -22.85 -15.75 -10.28
C LEU A 30 -21.41 -15.28 -10.07
N THR A 31 -20.46 -16.21 -10.09
CA THR A 31 -19.05 -15.92 -9.78
C THR A 31 -18.21 -15.58 -11.01
N SER A 32 -18.69 -15.97 -12.20
CA SER A 32 -17.92 -15.87 -13.46
C SER A 32 -18.20 -14.57 -14.21
N PRO A 33 -17.15 -13.83 -14.63
CA PRO A 33 -17.30 -12.67 -15.50
C PRO A 33 -17.99 -12.93 -16.83
N LYS A 34 -17.95 -14.17 -17.33
CA LYS A 34 -18.72 -14.56 -18.53
C LYS A 34 -20.21 -14.49 -18.25
N ASP A 35 -20.64 -15.06 -17.12
CA ASP A 35 -22.04 -15.07 -16.70
C ASP A 35 -22.53 -13.65 -16.37
N TRP A 36 -21.66 -12.81 -15.80
CA TRP A 36 -21.99 -11.40 -15.55
C TRP A 36 -22.37 -10.68 -16.84
N LYS A 37 -21.65 -10.96 -17.94
CA LYS A 37 -21.94 -10.38 -19.25
C LYS A 37 -23.23 -10.96 -19.83
N GLU A 38 -23.41 -12.27 -19.77
CA GLU A 38 -24.62 -12.93 -20.29
C GLU A 38 -25.91 -12.46 -19.57
N LYS A 39 -25.80 -12.22 -18.26
CA LYS A 39 -26.91 -11.71 -17.43
C LYS A 39 -27.00 -10.20 -17.36
N ASN A 40 -26.11 -9.46 -18.04
CA ASN A 40 -26.00 -8.01 -18.01
C ASN A 40 -25.95 -7.42 -16.58
N TYR A 41 -25.08 -7.96 -15.74
CA TYR A 41 -24.89 -7.47 -14.37
C TYR A 41 -24.43 -6.02 -14.37
N SER A 42 -25.04 -5.19 -13.52
CA SER A 42 -24.56 -3.84 -13.23
C SER A 42 -23.20 -3.88 -12.52
N GLU A 43 -22.47 -2.77 -12.52
CA GLU A 43 -21.19 -2.68 -11.78
C GLU A 43 -21.36 -2.97 -10.29
N GLU A 44 -22.49 -2.55 -9.70
CA GLU A 44 -22.81 -2.84 -8.30
C GLU A 44 -23.01 -4.33 -8.05
N GLN A 45 -23.68 -5.03 -8.96
CA GLN A 45 -23.82 -6.49 -8.88
C GLN A 45 -22.46 -7.18 -9.03
N GLN A 46 -21.63 -6.75 -9.98
CA GLN A 46 -20.29 -7.30 -10.18
C GLN A 46 -19.43 -7.13 -8.92
N LEU A 47 -19.51 -5.98 -8.24
CA LEU A 47 -18.78 -5.74 -7.00
C LEU A 47 -19.25 -6.58 -5.81
N LYS A 48 -20.52 -7.01 -5.82
CA LYS A 48 -21.09 -7.90 -4.79
C LYS A 48 -20.97 -9.37 -5.16
N ALA A 49 -20.47 -9.70 -6.35
CA ALA A 49 -20.40 -11.07 -6.82
C ALA A 49 -19.45 -11.93 -5.96
N PRO A 50 -19.81 -13.17 -5.62
CA PRO A 50 -19.00 -14.04 -4.77
C PRO A 50 -17.68 -14.45 -5.42
N ARG A 51 -16.73 -14.86 -4.57
CA ARG A 51 -15.45 -15.40 -5.02
C ARG A 51 -15.70 -16.76 -5.69
N GLY A 52 -15.31 -16.91 -6.94
CA GLY A 52 -15.30 -18.22 -7.59
C GLY A 52 -14.27 -19.17 -6.95
N ILE A 53 -14.50 -20.47 -7.05
CA ILE A 53 -13.53 -21.51 -6.65
C ILE A 53 -12.46 -21.75 -7.72
N ILE A 54 -12.76 -21.41 -8.98
CA ILE A 54 -11.89 -21.64 -10.14
C ILE A 54 -10.85 -20.52 -10.25
N PHE A 55 -9.58 -20.89 -10.40
CA PHE A 55 -8.44 -19.96 -10.49
C PHE A 55 -8.63 -18.90 -11.58
N GLU A 56 -8.93 -19.31 -12.81
CA GLU A 56 -9.08 -18.43 -13.96
C GLU A 56 -10.24 -17.45 -13.77
N THR A 57 -11.34 -17.94 -13.18
CA THR A 57 -12.52 -17.13 -12.88
C THR A 57 -12.18 -16.02 -11.89
N ARG A 58 -11.42 -16.33 -10.85
CA ARG A 58 -10.94 -15.35 -9.86
C ARG A 58 -10.04 -14.29 -10.48
N ILE A 59 -9.10 -14.71 -11.33
CA ILE A 59 -8.19 -13.80 -12.04
C ILE A 59 -8.97 -12.88 -13.00
N GLU A 60 -9.89 -13.42 -13.78
CA GLU A 60 -10.75 -12.64 -14.68
C GLU A 60 -11.62 -11.64 -13.91
N ALA A 61 -12.25 -12.07 -12.81
CA ALA A 61 -13.06 -11.21 -11.95
C ALA A 61 -12.25 -10.01 -11.45
N SER A 62 -11.04 -10.24 -10.93
CA SER A 62 -10.17 -9.16 -10.47
C SER A 62 -9.85 -8.14 -11.56
N ARG A 63 -9.69 -8.58 -12.82
CA ARG A 63 -9.39 -7.68 -13.95
C ARG A 63 -10.59 -6.79 -14.28
N VAL A 64 -11.80 -7.35 -14.25
CA VAL A 64 -13.05 -6.60 -14.47
C VAL A 64 -13.27 -5.57 -13.36
N LEU A 65 -13.14 -5.99 -12.10
CA LEU A 65 -13.33 -5.09 -10.95
C LEU A 65 -12.25 -4.01 -10.86
N ARG A 66 -11.01 -4.33 -11.23
CA ARG A 66 -9.95 -3.33 -11.39
C ARG A 66 -10.33 -2.28 -12.43
N GLN A 67 -10.97 -2.69 -13.54
CA GLN A 67 -11.40 -1.75 -14.57
C GLN A 67 -12.48 -0.80 -14.06
N ILE A 68 -13.48 -1.32 -13.33
CA ILE A 68 -14.47 -0.49 -12.63
C ILE A 68 -13.79 0.52 -11.71
N GLY A 69 -12.77 0.09 -10.95
CA GLY A 69 -11.96 1.00 -10.12
C GLY A 69 -11.28 2.10 -10.95
N ASN A 70 -10.69 1.76 -12.10
CA ASN A 70 -10.05 2.73 -12.99
C ASN A 70 -11.06 3.76 -13.53
N ASP A 71 -12.25 3.32 -13.90
CA ASP A 71 -13.32 4.17 -14.43
C ASP A 71 -13.87 5.11 -13.34
N ARG A 72 -13.92 4.66 -12.08
CA ARG A 72 -14.27 5.52 -10.94
C ARG A 72 -13.21 6.58 -10.67
N VAL A 73 -11.93 6.22 -10.77
CA VAL A 73 -10.83 7.20 -10.63
C VAL A 73 -10.86 8.25 -11.73
N SER A 74 -11.15 7.87 -12.97
CA SER A 74 -11.24 8.84 -14.08
C SER A 74 -12.44 9.79 -13.92
N ASN A 75 -13.52 9.33 -13.28
CA ASN A 75 -14.68 10.13 -12.92
C ASN A 75 -14.50 10.97 -11.63
N GLY A 76 -13.37 10.83 -10.93
CA GLY A 76 -13.07 11.56 -9.70
C GLY A 76 -13.61 10.94 -8.41
N ASN A 77 -14.27 9.78 -8.49
CA ASN A 77 -14.87 9.08 -7.35
C ASN A 77 -13.82 8.16 -6.68
N ILE A 78 -12.92 8.75 -5.89
CA ILE A 78 -11.78 8.03 -5.29
C ILE A 78 -12.23 7.01 -4.25
N ASP A 79 -13.21 7.33 -3.40
CA ASP A 79 -13.68 6.41 -2.34
C ASP A 79 -14.32 5.15 -2.91
N ASP A 80 -15.18 5.30 -3.93
CA ASP A 80 -15.79 4.18 -4.62
C ASP A 80 -14.75 3.33 -5.36
N ALA A 81 -13.69 3.96 -5.89
CA ALA A 81 -12.59 3.25 -6.52
C ALA A 81 -11.81 2.38 -5.51
N LEU A 82 -11.61 2.87 -4.27
CA LEU A 82 -10.97 2.08 -3.22
C LEU A 82 -11.76 0.80 -2.93
N GLY A 83 -13.10 0.90 -2.84
CA GLY A 83 -13.97 -0.26 -2.70
C GLY A 83 -13.79 -1.27 -3.84
N ALA A 84 -13.77 -0.79 -5.09
CA ALA A 84 -13.57 -1.63 -6.26
C ALA A 84 -12.18 -2.31 -6.30
N TYR A 85 -11.11 -1.60 -5.94
CA TYR A 85 -9.77 -2.18 -5.89
C TYR A 85 -9.59 -3.18 -4.75
N ARG A 86 -10.16 -2.91 -3.57
CA ARG A 86 -10.19 -3.87 -2.45
C ARG A 86 -10.93 -5.14 -2.86
N ARG A 87 -12.08 -4.99 -3.53
CA ARG A 87 -12.84 -6.13 -4.04
C ARG A 87 -12.05 -6.90 -5.11
N ALA A 88 -11.45 -6.20 -6.06
CA ALA A 88 -10.60 -6.82 -7.08
C ALA A 88 -9.46 -7.62 -6.45
N LEU A 89 -8.80 -7.07 -5.43
CA LEU A 89 -7.73 -7.74 -4.71
C LEU A 89 -8.22 -8.96 -3.95
N TRP A 90 -9.38 -8.87 -3.30
CA TRP A 90 -10.03 -10.00 -2.61
C TRP A 90 -10.22 -11.20 -3.55
N HIS A 91 -10.65 -10.99 -4.80
CA HIS A 91 -10.76 -12.13 -5.74
C HIS A 91 -9.42 -12.82 -6.00
N VAL A 92 -8.29 -12.11 -5.99
CA VAL A 92 -6.94 -12.66 -6.24
C VAL A 92 -6.11 -12.83 -4.97
N ASP A 93 -6.75 -12.79 -3.80
CA ASP A 93 -6.08 -13.04 -2.53
C ASP A 93 -6.10 -14.56 -2.25
N PHE A 94 -5.01 -15.21 -2.60
CA PHE A 94 -4.79 -16.63 -2.36
C PHE A 94 -3.96 -16.80 -1.08
N ASP A 95 -4.27 -17.85 -0.32
CA ASP A 95 -3.49 -18.19 0.87
C ASP A 95 -2.00 -18.33 0.53
N GLU A 96 -1.14 -17.70 1.34
CA GLU A 96 0.29 -17.64 1.05
C GLU A 96 0.93 -19.03 1.07
N GLY A 97 0.50 -19.90 2.00
CA GLY A 97 0.97 -21.28 2.08
C GLY A 97 0.61 -22.06 0.83
N TYR A 98 -0.66 -21.96 0.39
CA TYR A 98 -1.12 -22.57 -0.85
C TYR A 98 -0.32 -22.08 -2.07
N VAL A 99 -0.12 -20.76 -2.18
CA VAL A 99 0.64 -20.17 -3.30
C VAL A 99 2.08 -20.68 -3.29
N GLN A 100 2.74 -20.75 -2.15
CA GLN A 100 4.15 -21.11 -2.08
C GLN A 100 4.42 -22.62 -2.22
N LEU A 101 3.51 -23.46 -1.72
CA LEU A 101 3.74 -24.91 -1.60
C LEU A 101 3.03 -25.73 -2.68
N GLU A 102 1.86 -25.30 -3.13
CA GLU A 102 0.99 -26.11 -4.00
C GLU A 102 0.82 -25.53 -5.40
N MET A 103 0.86 -24.21 -5.54
CA MET A 103 0.65 -23.54 -6.82
C MET A 103 1.89 -23.64 -7.73
N LEU A 104 1.68 -24.01 -9.00
CA LEU A 104 2.75 -24.04 -10.01
C LEU A 104 3.35 -22.62 -10.21
N PRO A 105 4.65 -22.51 -10.54
CA PRO A 105 5.31 -21.22 -10.75
C PRO A 105 4.60 -20.30 -11.75
N GLU A 106 4.01 -20.85 -12.82
CA GLU A 106 3.28 -20.10 -13.83
C GLU A 106 2.01 -19.46 -13.25
N HIS A 107 1.30 -20.19 -12.39
CA HIS A 107 0.11 -19.68 -11.70
C HIS A 107 0.50 -18.65 -10.63
N GLN A 108 1.60 -18.88 -9.89
CA GLN A 108 2.14 -17.89 -8.94
C GLN A 108 2.43 -16.56 -9.67
N HIS A 109 3.17 -16.62 -10.79
CA HIS A 109 3.45 -15.44 -11.60
C HIS A 109 2.16 -14.74 -12.05
N THR A 110 1.17 -15.50 -12.52
CA THR A 110 -0.12 -14.96 -12.97
C THR A 110 -0.88 -14.25 -11.84
N VAL A 111 -0.85 -14.76 -10.61
CA VAL A 111 -1.46 -14.10 -9.43
C VAL A 111 -0.81 -12.76 -9.18
N TYR A 112 0.52 -12.72 -9.06
CA TYR A 112 1.23 -11.48 -8.73
C TYR A 112 1.23 -10.48 -9.88
N GLU A 113 1.19 -10.94 -11.13
CA GLU A 113 0.97 -10.09 -12.30
C GLU A 113 -0.41 -9.42 -12.25
N ALA A 114 -1.45 -10.14 -11.81
CA ALA A 114 -2.80 -9.57 -11.64
C ALA A 114 -2.88 -8.62 -10.44
N GLN A 115 -2.29 -8.99 -9.30
CA GLN A 115 -2.32 -8.20 -8.06
C GLN A 115 -1.55 -6.87 -8.20
N THR A 116 -0.39 -6.87 -8.85
CA THR A 116 0.52 -5.73 -8.93
C THR A 116 -0.14 -4.42 -9.38
N PRO A 117 -0.83 -4.35 -10.52
CA PRO A 117 -1.51 -3.13 -10.95
C PRO A 117 -2.68 -2.75 -10.04
N ILE A 118 -3.35 -3.71 -9.39
CA ILE A 118 -4.44 -3.43 -8.44
C ILE A 118 -3.87 -2.73 -7.19
N ARG A 119 -2.83 -3.30 -6.58
CA ARG A 119 -2.15 -2.74 -5.41
C ARG A 119 -1.56 -1.36 -5.69
N LEU A 120 -0.98 -1.15 -6.89
CA LEU A 120 -0.47 0.16 -7.30
C LEU A 120 -1.56 1.21 -7.42
N ASN A 121 -2.71 0.86 -7.99
CA ASN A 121 -3.83 1.80 -8.13
C ASN A 121 -4.50 2.08 -6.78
N LEU A 122 -4.62 1.05 -5.94
CA LEU A 122 -5.07 1.17 -4.56
C LEU A 122 -4.18 2.14 -3.77
N ALA A 123 -2.86 1.93 -3.78
CA ALA A 123 -1.90 2.80 -3.11
C ALA A 123 -1.99 4.26 -3.59
N GLN A 124 -2.15 4.48 -4.91
CA GLN A 124 -2.35 5.82 -5.47
C GLN A 124 -3.62 6.50 -4.95
N CYS A 125 -4.73 5.77 -4.88
CA CYS A 125 -5.99 6.30 -4.35
C CYS A 125 -5.86 6.64 -2.86
N LEU A 126 -5.23 5.77 -2.07
CA LEU A 126 -4.95 6.00 -0.66
C LEU A 126 -4.10 7.26 -0.43
N LEU A 127 -3.07 7.48 -1.27
CA LEU A 127 -2.25 8.70 -1.20
C LEU A 127 -3.01 9.97 -1.62
N LYS A 128 -3.98 9.86 -2.53
CA LYS A 128 -4.83 11.00 -2.92
C LYS A 128 -5.83 11.38 -1.83
N GLN A 129 -6.24 10.43 -1.00
CA GLN A 129 -7.13 10.64 0.14
C GLN A 129 -6.37 11.11 1.41
N ALA A 130 -5.10 11.52 1.28
CA ALA A 130 -4.25 11.91 2.40
C ALA A 130 -4.93 13.03 3.23
N GLY A 131 -5.36 12.65 4.43
CA GLY A 131 -6.24 13.42 5.32
C GLY A 131 -7.16 12.50 6.14
N SER A 132 -7.62 11.39 5.55
CA SER A 132 -8.54 10.43 6.20
C SER A 132 -7.95 9.04 6.46
N VAL A 133 -6.91 8.63 5.72
CA VAL A 133 -6.31 7.29 5.81
C VAL A 133 -4.81 7.39 6.09
N PRO A 134 -4.23 6.53 6.94
CA PRO A 134 -2.81 6.57 7.23
C PRO A 134 -1.97 6.20 6.00
N VAL A 135 -0.96 7.02 5.72
CA VAL A 135 0.03 6.83 4.64
C VAL A 135 0.74 5.46 4.74
N SER A 136 0.75 4.84 5.93
CA SER A 136 1.33 3.52 6.17
C SER A 136 0.66 2.42 5.34
N GLU A 137 -0.66 2.46 5.11
CA GLU A 137 -1.33 1.41 4.33
C GLU A 137 -0.94 1.51 2.85
N ALA A 138 -0.85 2.72 2.30
CA ALA A 138 -0.34 2.92 0.95
C ALA A 138 1.10 2.41 0.81
N ALA A 139 1.97 2.70 1.79
CA ALA A 139 3.35 2.22 1.81
C ALA A 139 3.41 0.68 1.84
N ARG A 140 2.60 0.03 2.69
CA ARG A 140 2.53 -1.43 2.78
C ARG A 140 2.15 -2.08 1.45
N GLN A 141 1.16 -1.55 0.75
CA GLN A 141 0.77 -2.07 -0.57
C GLN A 141 1.89 -1.95 -1.60
N LEU A 142 2.69 -0.88 -1.53
CA LEU A 142 3.83 -0.66 -2.44
C LEU A 142 5.02 -1.56 -2.11
N ASP A 143 5.25 -1.86 -0.84
CA ASP A 143 6.29 -2.80 -0.42
C ASP A 143 5.97 -4.22 -0.92
N LEU A 144 4.72 -4.67 -0.79
CA LEU A 144 4.26 -5.96 -1.34
C LEU A 144 4.46 -6.05 -2.86
N VAL A 145 4.22 -4.94 -3.58
CA VAL A 145 4.46 -4.90 -5.03
C VAL A 145 5.95 -5.04 -5.34
N LEU A 146 6.83 -4.34 -4.62
CA LEU A 146 8.27 -4.40 -4.87
C LEU A 146 8.84 -5.79 -4.59
N GLU A 147 8.41 -6.42 -3.50
CA GLU A 147 8.77 -7.80 -3.19
C GLU A 147 8.29 -8.76 -4.28
N ALA A 148 7.02 -8.64 -4.71
CA ALA A 148 6.47 -9.49 -5.76
C ALA A 148 7.20 -9.33 -7.11
N VAL A 149 7.54 -8.09 -7.49
CA VAL A 149 8.26 -7.83 -8.75
C VAL A 149 9.65 -8.47 -8.74
N GLU A 150 10.37 -8.38 -7.62
CA GLU A 150 11.69 -8.99 -7.46
C GLU A 150 11.60 -10.53 -7.42
N LYS A 151 10.70 -11.08 -6.59
CA LYS A 151 10.55 -12.52 -6.35
C LYS A 151 10.05 -13.29 -7.56
N TYR A 152 9.09 -12.73 -8.31
CA TYR A 152 8.45 -13.40 -9.45
C TYR A 152 8.87 -12.84 -10.81
N GLN A 153 9.92 -12.00 -10.82
CA GLN A 153 10.52 -11.39 -12.02
C GLN A 153 9.47 -10.77 -12.95
N LEU A 154 8.57 -9.96 -12.36
CA LEU A 154 7.55 -9.24 -13.11
C LEU A 154 8.20 -8.11 -13.94
N ASP A 155 7.41 -7.51 -14.83
CA ASP A 155 7.84 -6.39 -15.66
C ASP A 155 8.43 -5.23 -14.82
N GLY A 156 9.67 -4.82 -15.14
CA GLY A 156 10.41 -3.76 -14.45
C GLY A 156 9.72 -2.39 -14.46
N LYS A 157 8.73 -2.17 -15.36
CA LYS A 157 7.88 -0.97 -15.31
C LYS A 157 7.14 -0.85 -13.98
N TRP A 158 6.77 -1.99 -13.37
CA TRP A 158 6.04 -2.01 -12.10
C TRP A 158 6.94 -1.61 -10.94
N GLN A 159 8.20 -2.08 -10.94
CA GLN A 159 9.21 -1.67 -9.97
C GLN A 159 9.42 -0.15 -9.99
N THR A 160 9.58 0.42 -11.18
CA THR A 160 9.77 1.87 -11.36
C THR A 160 8.58 2.67 -10.81
N LYS A 161 7.34 2.26 -11.14
CA LYS A 161 6.12 2.91 -10.64
C LYS A 161 5.98 2.76 -9.12
N ALA A 162 6.25 1.58 -8.58
CA ALA A 162 6.14 1.31 -7.15
C ALA A 162 7.14 2.14 -6.34
N LEU A 163 8.40 2.22 -6.78
CA LEU A 163 9.43 3.07 -6.16
C LEU A 163 9.03 4.55 -6.18
N TYR A 164 8.50 5.04 -7.31
CA TYR A 164 8.04 6.42 -7.43
C TYR A 164 6.90 6.75 -6.43
N TRP A 165 5.88 5.89 -6.35
CA TRP A 165 4.77 6.11 -5.44
C TRP A 165 5.18 5.93 -3.97
N ARG A 166 6.11 5.03 -3.67
CA ARG A 166 6.63 4.84 -2.30
C ARG A 166 7.44 6.04 -1.86
N ALA A 167 8.22 6.64 -2.76
CA ALA A 167 8.88 7.90 -2.49
C ALA A 167 7.88 9.03 -2.18
N LYS A 168 6.77 9.13 -2.93
CA LYS A 168 5.70 10.09 -2.63
C LYS A 168 5.05 9.86 -1.26
N ALA A 169 4.81 8.60 -0.89
CA ALA A 169 4.31 8.26 0.45
C ALA A 169 5.30 8.70 1.54
N ARG A 170 6.59 8.40 1.36
CA ARG A 170 7.66 8.77 2.29
C ARG A 170 7.85 10.28 2.41
N LEU A 171 7.70 11.02 1.31
CA LEU A 171 7.67 12.49 1.33
C LEU A 171 6.53 13.03 2.17
N ALA A 172 5.32 12.49 1.99
CA ALA A 172 4.16 12.88 2.79
C ALA A 172 4.36 12.57 4.28
N ALA A 173 5.10 11.50 4.60
CA ALA A 173 5.48 11.13 5.96
C ALA A 173 6.72 11.90 6.51
N GLY A 174 7.33 12.80 5.73
CA GLY A 174 8.52 13.56 6.16
C GLY A 174 9.83 12.77 6.18
N VAL A 175 9.87 11.56 5.60
CA VAL A 175 11.05 10.69 5.58
C VAL A 175 11.87 10.90 4.30
N TYR A 176 12.54 12.06 4.22
CA TYR A 176 13.19 12.53 2.99
C TYR A 176 14.35 11.65 2.49
N ASP A 177 15.17 11.08 3.38
CA ASP A 177 16.33 10.28 2.97
C ASP A 177 15.91 8.96 2.29
N GLN A 178 14.88 8.30 2.82
CA GLN A 178 14.32 7.09 2.20
C GLN A 178 13.58 7.40 0.89
N ALA A 179 12.90 8.54 0.81
CA ALA A 179 12.28 8.99 -0.43
C ALA A 179 13.31 9.25 -1.54
N GLU A 180 14.43 9.89 -1.21
CA GLU A 180 15.53 10.08 -2.18
C GLU A 180 16.10 8.72 -2.64
N SER A 181 16.33 7.79 -1.71
CA SER A 181 16.85 6.46 -2.03
C SER A 181 15.96 5.72 -3.03
N ASP A 182 14.64 5.76 -2.83
CA ASP A 182 13.68 5.16 -3.75
C ASP A 182 13.70 5.80 -5.14
N LEU A 183 13.76 7.13 -5.22
CA LEU A 183 13.79 7.84 -6.49
C LEU A 183 15.10 7.61 -7.24
N VAL A 184 16.23 7.48 -6.55
CA VAL A 184 17.51 7.09 -7.16
C VAL A 184 17.38 5.71 -7.80
N LYS A 185 16.81 4.73 -7.08
CA LYS A 185 16.53 3.40 -7.65
C LYS A 185 15.58 3.49 -8.84
N ALA A 186 14.53 4.31 -8.75
CA ALA A 186 13.58 4.48 -9.85
C ALA A 186 14.26 5.05 -11.12
N VAL A 187 15.16 6.03 -10.97
CA VAL A 187 15.96 6.59 -12.08
C VAL A 187 16.91 5.55 -12.67
N THR A 188 17.45 4.62 -11.86
CA THR A 188 18.30 3.55 -12.41
C THR A 188 17.53 2.59 -13.33
N HIS A 189 16.23 2.39 -13.08
CA HIS A 189 15.38 1.55 -13.91
C HIS A 189 14.81 2.29 -15.13
N ASP A 190 14.39 3.55 -14.98
CA ASP A 190 13.96 4.41 -16.08
C ASP A 190 14.64 5.79 -16.00
N PRO A 191 15.82 5.95 -16.63
CA PRO A 191 16.56 7.21 -16.62
C PRO A 191 15.87 8.35 -17.38
N ASN A 192 14.98 8.02 -18.32
CA ASN A 192 14.41 9.00 -19.25
C ASN A 192 13.14 9.67 -18.69
N ASP A 193 12.47 9.04 -17.73
CA ASP A 193 11.26 9.58 -17.12
C ASP A 193 11.53 10.97 -16.50
N LYS A 194 10.83 11.97 -17.04
CA LYS A 194 10.90 13.36 -16.57
C LYS A 194 10.26 13.53 -15.19
N LEU A 195 9.21 12.76 -14.89
CA LEU A 195 8.47 12.86 -13.64
C LEU A 195 9.33 12.41 -12.45
N ILE A 196 10.06 11.31 -12.60
CA ILE A 196 10.95 10.78 -11.55
C ILE A 196 12.12 11.74 -11.31
N ARG A 197 12.72 12.27 -12.39
CA ARG A 197 13.82 13.24 -12.27
C ARG A 197 13.38 14.54 -11.61
N SER A 198 12.20 15.05 -11.96
CA SER A 198 11.63 16.23 -11.30
C SER A 198 11.40 15.95 -9.81
N ALA A 199 10.74 14.84 -9.48
CA ALA A 199 10.48 14.47 -8.09
C ALA A 199 11.78 14.33 -7.28
N LEU A 200 12.83 13.75 -7.85
CA LEU A 200 14.14 13.63 -7.19
C LEU A 200 14.77 15.01 -6.92
N ALA A 201 14.65 15.95 -7.85
CA ALA A 201 15.13 17.32 -7.66
C ALA A 201 14.35 18.01 -6.52
N ASP A 202 13.03 17.82 -6.47
CA ASP A 202 12.15 18.39 -5.44
C ASP A 202 12.49 17.84 -4.05
N VAL A 203 12.67 16.52 -3.91
CA VAL A 203 13.07 15.88 -2.64
C VAL A 203 14.43 16.42 -2.16
N ARG A 204 15.39 16.53 -3.08
CA ARG A 204 16.72 17.08 -2.75
C ARG A 204 16.64 18.52 -2.30
N HIS A 205 15.77 19.32 -2.91
CA HIS A 205 15.53 20.70 -2.53
C HIS A 205 14.92 20.79 -1.12
N GLN A 206 13.82 20.07 -0.87
CA GLN A 206 13.15 20.05 0.44
C GLN A 206 14.09 19.58 1.56
N ARG A 207 14.90 18.53 1.31
CA ARG A 207 15.88 18.05 2.28
C ARG A 207 16.96 19.08 2.59
N ARG A 208 17.43 19.82 1.59
CA ARG A 208 18.41 20.90 1.81
C ARG A 208 17.82 22.02 2.67
N GLN A 209 16.57 22.42 2.39
CA GLN A 209 15.86 23.41 3.20
C GLN A 209 15.72 22.94 4.64
N LEU A 210 15.25 21.70 4.87
CA LEU A 210 15.11 21.14 6.21
C LEU A 210 16.43 21.18 7.00
N ARG A 211 17.55 20.80 6.36
CA ARG A 211 18.88 20.85 7.00
C ARG A 211 19.32 22.28 7.33
N GLN A 212 19.02 23.23 6.44
CA GLN A 212 19.32 24.65 6.66
C GLN A 212 18.49 25.22 7.81
N ASP A 213 17.20 24.90 7.86
CA ASP A 213 16.28 25.32 8.92
C ASP A 213 16.70 24.72 10.27
N GLN A 214 17.00 23.42 10.32
CA GLN A 214 17.55 22.76 11.50
C GLN A 214 18.84 23.44 11.97
N ARG A 215 19.79 23.70 11.05
CA ARG A 215 21.04 24.38 11.39
C ARG A 215 20.78 25.77 11.98
N SER A 216 19.87 26.55 11.41
CA SER A 216 19.52 27.89 11.92
C SER A 216 18.89 27.84 13.33
N LEU A 217 17.99 26.88 13.57
CA LEU A 217 17.33 26.66 14.86
C LEU A 217 18.34 26.26 15.96
N TYR A 218 19.24 25.33 15.66
CA TYR A 218 20.24 24.87 16.64
C TYR A 218 21.35 25.89 16.88
N GLN A 219 21.76 26.67 15.88
CA GLN A 219 22.70 27.77 16.08
C GLN A 219 22.18 28.82 17.06
N GLY A 220 20.89 29.19 16.97
CA GLY A 220 20.28 30.13 17.92
C GLY A 220 20.24 29.60 19.35
N LYS A 221 19.88 28.32 19.55
CA LYS A 221 19.83 27.69 20.89
C LYS A 221 21.19 27.54 21.54
N LEU A 222 22.22 27.18 20.76
CA LEU A 222 23.58 27.04 21.28
C LEU A 222 24.14 28.39 21.75
N VAL A 223 23.91 29.46 20.99
CA VAL A 223 24.36 30.82 21.36
C VAL A 223 23.62 31.37 22.59
N GLN A 224 22.31 31.07 22.74
CA GLN A 224 21.56 31.43 23.95
C GLN A 224 22.09 30.69 25.18
N SER A 225 22.34 29.38 25.07
CA SER A 225 22.86 28.58 26.17
C SER A 225 24.28 28.98 26.60
N SER A 226 25.13 29.45 25.68
CA SER A 226 26.46 29.97 26.04
C SER A 226 26.38 31.30 26.78
N ASN A 227 25.48 32.20 26.38
CA ASN A 227 25.31 33.48 27.06
C ASN A 227 24.73 33.31 28.48
N GLU A 228 23.76 32.41 28.68
CA GLU A 228 23.22 32.11 30.02
C GLU A 228 24.26 31.46 30.95
N ASN A 229 25.14 30.61 30.41
CA ASN A 229 26.19 29.97 31.21
C ASN A 229 27.33 30.95 31.56
N ASP A 230 27.68 31.87 30.65
CA ASP A 230 28.67 32.91 30.96
C ASP A 230 28.11 33.91 31.99
N ASP A 231 26.85 34.36 31.86
CA ASP A 231 26.23 35.27 32.84
C ASP A 231 26.12 34.65 34.25
N ASN A 232 25.86 33.34 34.37
CA ASN A 232 25.85 32.65 35.66
C ASN A 232 27.25 32.38 36.21
N ARG A 233 28.26 32.22 35.35
CA ARG A 233 29.66 31.99 35.76
C ARG A 233 30.29 33.22 36.41
N TRP A 234 29.93 34.42 35.95
CA TRP A 234 30.40 35.68 36.55
C TRP A 234 29.64 36.06 37.82
N ARG A 235 28.38 35.63 37.97
CA ARG A 235 27.57 35.91 39.18
C ARG A 235 28.06 35.17 40.42
N CYS A 236 28.57 33.94 40.29
CA CYS A 236 29.11 33.17 41.42
C CYS A 236 30.49 33.63 41.92
N LEU A 237 31.18 34.53 41.20
CA LEU A 237 32.49 35.08 41.60
C LEU A 237 32.37 36.45 42.32
N LEU A 238 31.15 37.00 42.42
CA LEU A 238 30.87 38.31 43.02
C LEU A 238 30.02 38.24 44.30
N SER A 239 29.78 37.02 44.82
CA SER A 239 29.04 36.74 46.06
C SER A 239 29.91 35.94 47.02
#